data_AF-A0A3P7JYX9-F1
#
_entry.id   AF-A0A3P7JYX9-F1
#
_cell.length_a   1.000
_cell.length_b   1.000
_cell.length_c   1.000
_cell.angle_alpha   90.00
_cell.angle_beta   90.00
_cell.angle_gamma   90.00
#
_symmetry.space_group_name_H-M   'P 1'
#
loop_
_entity.id
_entity.type
_entity.pdbx_description
1 polymer ?
#
loop_
_entity_poly.entity_id
_entity_poly.type
_entity_poly.pdbx_seq_one_letter_code
_entity_poly.pdbx_strand_id
1 'polypeptide(L)'
;MPQAALPTTRYKPVSYTVAFKFEILFIGAKELCELKSASVTSEGDLKRSLIILWDFLMTTTTKWADHKHRPRKEIVTRLIRIEELGGVRAENEDRRDAETASQIHRIAHLEQILEEVLRRLPVFIFNGRLNTFTKQRTVAEIRQLKGLTMCHFALALDSEVYKDETLELEMLCSFKFYEISTHLREGTWKKTKELLNSRIRRLRKAIRDKQTARVCAEARYVSSSWQECEDASGGAADAYYFEDE
;
A
#
# COMPACT_ATOMS: atom_id res chain seq x y z
N MET A 1 -68.81 -16.87 36.29
CA MET A 1 -67.51 -17.48 35.95
C MET A 1 -66.48 -16.37 35.81
N PRO A 2 -65.39 -16.36 36.60
CA PRO A 2 -64.41 -15.28 36.54
C PRO A 2 -63.35 -15.55 35.45
N GLN A 3 -63.08 -14.53 34.63
CA GLN A 3 -62.01 -14.52 33.62
C GLN A 3 -60.67 -14.24 34.32
N ALA A 4 -59.72 -15.15 34.17
CA ALA A 4 -58.35 -15.00 34.66
C ALA A 4 -57.56 -14.08 33.71
N ALA A 5 -57.05 -12.97 34.24
CA ALA A 5 -56.20 -12.03 33.51
C ALA A 5 -54.77 -12.60 33.40
N LEU A 6 -54.22 -12.60 32.18
CA LEU A 6 -52.84 -13.03 31.90
C LEU A 6 -51.82 -11.95 32.29
N PRO A 7 -50.63 -12.33 32.79
CA PRO A 7 -49.61 -11.40 33.23
C PRO A 7 -48.87 -10.77 32.04
N THR A 8 -48.97 -9.45 31.91
CA THR A 8 -48.15 -8.64 31.00
C THR A 8 -46.73 -8.52 31.55
N THR A 9 -45.79 -9.27 30.99
CA THR A 9 -44.36 -9.11 31.27
C THR A 9 -43.82 -7.88 30.55
N ARG A 10 -43.48 -6.83 31.31
CA ARG A 10 -42.79 -5.64 30.80
C ARG A 10 -41.36 -6.01 30.42
N TYR A 11 -41.07 -6.05 29.13
CA TYR A 11 -39.69 -6.13 28.62
C TYR A 11 -38.94 -4.83 28.97
N LYS A 12 -37.85 -4.96 29.74
CA LYS A 12 -36.88 -3.86 29.93
C LYS A 12 -35.94 -3.83 28.73
N PRO A 13 -35.76 -2.67 28.05
CA PRO A 13 -34.78 -2.56 26.98
C PRO A 13 -33.37 -2.66 27.56
N VAL A 14 -32.61 -3.65 27.10
CA VAL A 14 -31.18 -3.81 27.41
C VAL A 14 -30.41 -2.79 26.56
N SER A 15 -29.93 -1.74 27.19
CA SER A 15 -29.06 -0.75 26.55
C SER A 15 -27.63 -1.30 26.54
N TYR A 16 -27.17 -1.75 25.37
CA TYR A 16 -25.77 -2.15 25.18
C TYR A 16 -24.94 -0.90 24.88
N THR A 17 -24.14 -0.45 25.84
CA THR A 17 -23.03 0.47 25.59
C THR A 17 -21.96 -0.25 24.78
N VAL A 18 -21.83 0.12 23.51
CA VAL A 18 -20.82 -0.42 22.60
C VAL A 18 -19.47 0.24 22.92
N ALA A 19 -18.54 -0.52 23.48
CA ALA A 19 -17.15 -0.09 23.63
C ALA A 19 -16.38 -0.41 22.34
N PHE A 20 -15.82 0.62 21.71
CA PHE A 20 -14.95 0.45 20.55
C PHE A 20 -13.49 0.40 21.01
N LYS A 21 -12.78 -0.66 20.60
CA LYS A 21 -11.34 -0.78 20.80
C LYS A 21 -10.66 -0.56 19.45
N PHE A 22 -9.84 0.48 19.35
CA PHE A 22 -9.00 0.74 18.19
C PHE A 22 -7.56 0.35 18.50
N GLU A 23 -6.90 -0.27 17.52
CA GLU A 23 -5.49 -0.66 17.60
C GLU A 23 -4.74 0.20 16.58
N ILE A 24 -3.94 1.16 17.06
CA ILE A 24 -3.19 2.09 16.22
C ILE A 24 -1.88 1.40 15.80
N LEU A 25 -1.72 1.18 14.49
CA LEU A 25 -0.54 0.53 13.92
C LEU A 25 0.44 1.61 13.45
N PHE A 26 1.58 1.77 14.13
CA PHE A 26 2.65 2.66 13.68
C PHE A 26 3.59 1.91 12.72
N ILE A 27 3.92 2.53 11.58
CA ILE A 27 4.88 2.00 10.60
C ILE A 27 6.17 2.79 10.74
N GLY A 28 7.21 2.20 11.34
CA GLY A 28 8.51 2.84 11.55
C GLY A 28 9.42 2.09 12.54
N ALA A 29 10.63 2.61 12.75
CA ALA A 29 11.52 2.13 13.81
C ALA A 29 10.88 2.37 15.19
N LYS A 30 11.01 1.40 16.10
CA LYS A 30 10.28 1.37 17.37
C LYS A 30 10.49 2.64 18.20
N GLU A 31 11.73 3.11 18.27
CA GLU A 31 12.13 4.29 19.05
C GLU A 31 11.44 5.57 18.54
N LEU A 32 11.30 5.70 17.21
CA LEU A 32 10.61 6.84 16.59
C LEU A 32 9.10 6.78 16.79
N CYS A 33 8.53 5.57 16.77
CA CYS A 33 7.10 5.36 16.99
C CYS A 33 6.72 5.65 18.46
N GLU A 34 7.53 5.20 19.41
CA GLU A 34 7.33 5.47 20.84
C GLU A 34 7.42 6.98 21.12
N LEU A 35 8.45 7.65 20.61
CA LEU A 35 8.63 9.10 20.77
C LEU A 35 7.45 9.91 20.20
N LYS A 36 6.92 9.50 19.04
CA LYS A 36 5.83 10.21 18.35
C LYS A 36 4.44 9.85 18.83
N SER A 37 4.27 8.71 19.49
CA SER A 37 2.96 8.26 19.98
C SER A 37 2.30 9.27 20.93
N ALA A 38 3.10 9.97 21.73
CA ALA A 38 2.61 11.02 22.64
C ALA A 38 2.08 12.28 21.92
N SER A 39 2.35 12.43 20.61
CA SER A 39 1.94 13.59 19.80
C SER A 39 0.74 13.31 18.88
N VAL A 40 0.16 12.11 18.96
CA VAL A 40 -1.06 11.74 18.22
C VAL A 40 -2.26 12.39 18.89
N THR A 41 -3.11 13.05 18.11
CA THR A 41 -4.34 13.66 18.62
C THR A 41 -5.40 12.59 18.92
N SER A 42 -6.46 12.97 19.64
CA SER A 42 -7.63 12.12 19.87
C SER A 42 -8.31 11.64 18.59
N GLU A 43 -8.07 12.31 17.46
CA GLU A 43 -8.60 11.97 16.14
C GLU A 43 -7.69 11.02 15.34
N GLY A 44 -6.51 10.67 15.89
CA GLY A 44 -5.54 9.78 15.25
C GLY A 44 -4.55 10.51 14.33
N ASP A 45 -4.60 11.84 14.27
CA ASP A 45 -3.69 12.63 13.45
C ASP A 45 -2.40 12.95 14.20
N LEU A 46 -1.28 12.75 13.52
CA LEU A 46 0.01 13.26 13.99
C LEU A 46 0.09 14.73 13.60
N LYS A 47 0.09 15.66 14.57
CA LYS A 47 0.32 17.07 14.26
C LYS A 47 1.63 17.16 13.46
N ARG A 48 1.56 17.67 12.21
CA ARG A 48 2.72 18.00 11.38
C ARG A 48 3.50 19.13 12.05
N SER A 49 4.22 18.81 13.12
CA SER A 49 5.11 19.76 13.76
C SER A 49 6.46 19.67 13.03
N LEU A 50 6.89 20.81 12.49
CA LEU A 50 8.18 21.08 11.82
C LEU A 50 9.43 20.81 12.71
N ILE A 51 9.25 20.15 13.86
CA ILE A 51 10.20 20.09 14.97
C ILE A 51 11.43 19.23 14.66
N ILE A 52 11.34 18.29 13.72
CA ILE A 52 12.43 17.34 13.44
C ILE A 52 13.65 18.04 12.81
N LEU A 53 13.46 19.13 12.05
CA LEU A 53 14.60 19.83 11.46
C LEU A 53 15.36 20.68 12.50
N TRP A 54 14.67 21.21 13.51
CA TRP A 54 15.31 22.04 14.53
C TRP A 54 16.00 21.24 15.62
N ASP A 55 15.43 20.12 16.07
CA ASP A 55 16.09 19.32 17.11
C ASP A 55 17.38 18.63 16.62
N PHE A 56 17.46 18.31 15.32
CA PHE A 56 18.71 17.80 14.72
C PHE A 56 19.78 18.88 14.58
N LEU A 57 19.39 20.13 14.29
CA LEU A 57 20.32 21.27 14.30
C LEU A 57 20.76 21.65 15.72
N MET A 58 19.86 21.59 16.70
CA MET A 58 20.13 21.98 18.09
C MET A 58 20.89 20.90 18.89
N THR A 59 20.78 19.61 18.55
CA THR A 59 21.57 18.56 19.22
C THR A 59 23.07 18.62 18.89
N THR A 60 23.45 19.26 17.78
CA THR A 60 24.87 19.60 17.52
C THR A 60 25.38 20.83 18.29
N THR A 61 24.51 21.53 19.02
CA THR A 61 24.92 22.59 19.97
C THR A 61 25.17 22.04 21.38
N THR A 62 25.83 20.90 21.48
CA THR A 62 26.29 20.38 22.77
C THR A 62 27.49 21.21 23.25
N LYS A 63 27.23 22.05 24.25
CA LYS A 63 28.20 22.69 25.16
C LYS A 63 29.21 23.66 24.52
N TRP A 64 28.80 24.92 24.39
CA TRP A 64 29.70 26.07 24.25
C TRP A 64 30.40 26.37 25.59
N ALA A 65 31.15 25.40 26.12
CA ALA A 65 31.99 25.62 27.27
C ALA A 65 33.19 26.48 26.84
N ASP A 66 33.15 27.76 27.22
CA ASP A 66 34.30 28.64 27.51
C ASP A 66 35.52 28.49 26.57
N HIS A 67 35.30 28.67 25.27
CA HIS A 67 36.40 28.69 24.30
C HIS A 67 37.09 30.06 24.29
N LYS A 68 38.07 30.23 25.20
CA LYS A 68 39.13 31.23 25.05
C LYS A 68 39.75 31.12 23.66
N HIS A 69 39.68 32.20 22.90
CA HIS A 69 40.35 32.45 21.62
C HIS A 69 40.42 31.27 20.64
N ARG A 70 39.27 30.95 20.04
CA ARG A 70 39.23 30.23 18.76
C ARG A 70 39.98 31.07 17.70
N PRO A 71 40.94 30.52 16.94
CA PRO A 71 41.72 31.30 15.98
C PRO A 71 40.79 31.87 14.90
N ARG A 72 40.93 33.17 14.61
CA ARG A 72 40.10 33.89 13.60
C ARG A 72 40.01 33.14 12.26
N LYS A 73 41.06 32.41 11.88
CA LYS A 73 41.11 31.58 10.67
C LYS A 73 40.01 30.50 10.65
N GLU A 74 39.74 29.83 11.78
CA GLU A 74 38.72 28.78 11.83
C GLU A 74 37.30 29.37 11.67
N ILE A 75 37.06 30.58 12.20
CA ILE A 75 35.78 31.27 12.03
C ILE A 75 35.55 31.59 10.55
N VAL A 76 36.57 32.11 9.86
CA VAL A 76 36.49 32.42 8.43
C VAL A 76 36.26 31.16 7.60
N THR A 77 36.98 30.06 7.87
CA THR A 77 36.75 28.78 7.17
C THR A 77 35.33 28.24 7.39
N ARG A 78 34.78 28.39 8.60
CA ARG A 78 33.38 27.98 8.87
C ARG A 78 32.38 28.86 8.14
N LEU A 79 32.62 30.16 8.02
CA LEU A 79 31.75 31.07 7.27
C LEU A 79 31.74 30.74 5.78
N ILE A 80 32.92 30.49 5.17
CA ILE A 80 33.02 30.05 3.77
C ILE A 80 32.22 28.77 3.55
N ARG A 81 32.36 27.78 4.45
CA ARG A 81 31.61 26.53 4.34
C ARG A 81 30.11 26.72 4.47
N ILE A 82 29.65 27.65 5.31
CA ILE A 82 28.22 27.97 5.45
C ILE A 82 27.70 28.63 4.17
N GLU A 83 28.48 29.52 3.56
CA GLU A 83 28.16 30.18 2.29
C GLU A 83 28.07 29.16 1.14
N GLU A 84 29.05 28.27 1.01
CA GLU A 84 29.04 27.17 0.04
C GLU A 84 27.81 26.25 0.22
N LEU A 85 27.49 25.88 1.46
CA LEU A 85 26.29 25.09 1.76
C LEU A 85 25.00 25.86 1.45
N GLY A 86 25.01 27.18 1.58
CA GLY A 86 23.91 28.05 1.19
C GLY A 86 23.65 27.99 -0.32
N GLY A 87 24.71 28.06 -1.13
CA GLY A 87 24.63 27.93 -2.58
C GLY A 87 24.07 26.57 -3.02
N VAL A 88 24.61 25.48 -2.48
CA VAL A 88 24.13 24.11 -2.77
C VAL A 88 22.67 23.91 -2.35
N ARG A 89 22.23 24.54 -1.25
CA ARG A 89 20.84 24.47 -0.81
C ARG A 89 19.90 25.17 -1.79
N ALA A 90 20.26 26.36 -2.25
CA ALA A 90 19.45 27.13 -3.21
C ALA A 90 19.29 26.35 -4.53
N GLU A 91 20.38 25.82 -5.08
CA GLU A 91 20.34 25.01 -6.31
C GLU A 91 19.45 23.75 -6.14
N ASN A 92 19.51 23.10 -4.97
CA ASN A 92 18.63 21.96 -4.67
C ASN A 92 17.17 22.34 -4.47
N GLU A 93 16.87 23.58 -4.08
CA GLU A 93 15.51 24.10 -4.02
C GLU A 93 14.97 24.33 -5.42
N ASP A 94 15.72 25.03 -6.28
CA ASP A 94 15.37 25.25 -7.69
C ASP A 94 15.13 23.92 -8.43
N ARG A 95 15.99 22.92 -8.20
CA ARG A 95 15.83 21.59 -8.79
C ARG A 95 14.54 20.89 -8.33
N ARG A 96 14.18 20.99 -7.05
CA ARG A 96 12.95 20.40 -6.51
C ARG A 96 11.71 21.12 -7.03
N ASP A 97 11.78 22.44 -7.19
CA ASP A 97 10.68 23.22 -7.73
C ASP A 97 10.44 22.90 -9.21
N ALA A 98 11.50 22.73 -10.00
CA ALA A 98 11.42 22.28 -11.38
C ALA A 98 10.82 20.85 -11.49
N GLU A 99 11.22 19.93 -10.63
CA GLU A 99 10.65 18.57 -10.58
C GLU A 99 9.17 18.59 -10.20
N THR A 100 8.80 19.41 -9.22
CA THR A 100 7.41 19.58 -8.77
C THR A 100 6.54 20.15 -9.89
N ALA A 101 7.02 21.18 -10.60
CA ALA A 101 6.33 21.76 -11.75
C ALA A 101 6.11 20.72 -12.86
N SER A 102 7.12 19.89 -13.14
CA SER A 102 7.02 18.78 -14.10
C SER A 102 5.98 17.73 -13.69
N GLN A 103 5.93 17.37 -12.40
CA GLN A 103 4.92 16.44 -11.88
C GLN A 103 3.50 17.00 -11.97
N ILE A 104 3.30 18.27 -11.62
CA ILE A 104 2.01 18.96 -11.76
C ILE A 104 1.52 18.91 -13.20
N HIS A 105 2.41 19.17 -14.16
CA HIS A 105 2.05 19.11 -15.58
C HIS A 105 1.64 17.70 -16.02
N ARG A 106 2.36 16.66 -15.55
CA ARG A 106 2.01 15.26 -15.83
C ARG A 106 0.66 14.87 -15.23
N ILE A 107 0.34 15.32 -14.01
CA ILE A 107 -0.95 15.07 -13.37
C ILE A 107 -2.07 15.73 -14.19
N ALA A 108 -1.93 17.01 -14.54
CA ALA A 108 -2.91 17.72 -15.35
C ALA A 108 -3.17 17.03 -16.71
N HIS A 109 -2.12 16.52 -17.35
CA HIS A 109 -2.27 15.75 -18.59
C HIS A 109 -3.03 14.42 -18.39
N LEU A 110 -2.76 13.70 -17.28
CA LEU A 110 -3.50 12.48 -16.96
C LEU A 110 -4.97 12.75 -16.62
N GLU A 111 -5.25 13.84 -15.92
CA GLU A 111 -6.62 14.30 -15.64
C GLU A 111 -7.37 14.56 -16.95
N GLN A 112 -6.75 15.25 -17.91
CA GLN A 112 -7.33 15.51 -19.22
C GLN A 112 -7.61 14.20 -20.00
N ILE A 113 -6.68 13.23 -19.97
CA ILE A 113 -6.90 11.92 -20.60
C ILE A 113 -8.07 11.20 -19.94
N LEU A 114 -8.13 11.21 -18.61
CA LEU A 114 -9.19 10.54 -17.87
C LEU A 114 -10.56 11.15 -18.16
N GLU A 115 -10.65 12.48 -18.21
CA GLU A 115 -11.87 13.19 -18.61
C GLU A 115 -12.30 12.79 -20.02
N GLU A 116 -11.38 12.71 -20.98
CA GLU A 116 -11.69 12.30 -22.35
C GLU A 116 -12.12 10.82 -22.44
N VAL A 117 -11.52 9.94 -21.63
CA VAL A 117 -11.94 8.54 -21.52
C VAL A 117 -13.35 8.45 -20.93
N LEU A 118 -13.62 9.16 -19.83
CA LEU A 118 -14.95 9.21 -19.21
C LEU A 118 -16.01 9.79 -20.15
N ARG A 119 -15.63 10.77 -20.99
CA ARG A 119 -16.51 11.35 -22.01
C ARG A 119 -16.87 10.36 -23.13
N ARG A 120 -15.96 9.46 -23.49
CA ARG A 120 -16.15 8.45 -24.56
C ARG A 120 -16.83 7.19 -24.06
N LEU A 121 -16.69 6.86 -22.78
CA LEU A 121 -17.41 5.75 -22.19
C LEU A 121 -18.92 6.06 -22.25
N PRO A 122 -19.75 5.13 -22.74
CA PRO A 122 -21.19 5.30 -22.68
C PRO A 122 -21.55 5.56 -21.22
N VAL A 123 -22.26 6.66 -20.96
CA VAL A 123 -22.75 6.99 -19.62
C VAL A 123 -23.57 5.78 -19.17
N PHE A 124 -22.97 4.93 -18.34
CA PHE A 124 -23.67 3.84 -17.69
C PHE A 124 -24.65 4.53 -16.75
N ILE A 125 -25.89 4.67 -17.19
CA ILE A 125 -26.98 5.12 -16.34
C ILE A 125 -27.18 4.00 -15.33
N PHE A 126 -26.40 4.06 -14.25
CA PHE A 126 -26.56 3.19 -13.12
C PHE A 126 -27.85 3.64 -12.44
N ASN A 127 -28.96 3.00 -12.80
CA ASN A 127 -30.31 3.28 -12.29
C ASN A 127 -30.48 2.95 -10.79
N GLY A 128 -29.42 3.01 -9.98
CA GLY A 128 -29.43 2.68 -8.56
C GLY A 128 -29.71 1.20 -8.24
N ARG A 129 -29.89 0.34 -9.25
CA ARG A 129 -30.06 -1.10 -9.08
C ARG A 129 -28.72 -1.82 -9.29
N LEU A 130 -27.71 -1.44 -8.50
CA LEU A 130 -26.49 -2.26 -8.33
C LEU A 130 -26.79 -3.42 -7.40
N ASN A 131 -27.80 -4.18 -7.79
CA ASN A 131 -28.09 -5.45 -7.21
C ASN A 131 -28.42 -6.40 -8.35
N THR A 132 -27.38 -7.00 -8.92
CA THR A 132 -27.44 -8.42 -9.30
C THR A 132 -27.76 -9.20 -8.02
N PHE A 133 -29.00 -9.07 -7.56
CA PHE A 133 -29.59 -10.00 -6.62
C PHE A 133 -29.89 -11.23 -7.46
N THR A 134 -29.10 -12.28 -7.26
CA THR A 134 -29.55 -13.63 -7.59
C THR A 134 -30.97 -13.77 -7.05
N LYS A 135 -31.90 -14.27 -7.87
CA LYS A 135 -33.30 -14.43 -7.44
C LYS A 135 -33.32 -15.21 -6.13
N GLN A 136 -34.16 -14.80 -5.17
CA GLN A 136 -34.26 -15.45 -3.86
C GLN A 136 -34.42 -16.98 -3.96
N ARG A 137 -35.14 -17.44 -5.00
CA ARG A 137 -35.29 -18.86 -5.34
C ARG A 137 -33.96 -19.54 -5.61
N THR A 138 -33.08 -18.94 -6.41
CA THR A 138 -31.76 -19.48 -6.73
C THR A 138 -30.87 -19.54 -5.49
N VAL A 139 -30.93 -18.52 -4.61
CA VAL A 139 -30.20 -18.55 -3.33
C VAL A 139 -30.68 -19.70 -2.44
N ALA A 140 -32.00 -19.93 -2.39
CA ALA A 140 -32.58 -21.04 -1.64
C ALA A 140 -32.17 -22.41 -2.21
N GLU A 141 -32.16 -22.56 -3.53
CA GLU A 141 -31.70 -23.77 -4.22
C GLU A 141 -30.20 -24.04 -3.96
N ILE A 142 -29.35 -23.02 -4.04
CA ILE A 142 -27.91 -23.13 -3.69
C ILE A 142 -27.73 -23.53 -2.23
N ARG A 143 -28.55 -22.97 -1.33
CA ARG A 143 -28.52 -23.32 0.10
C ARG A 143 -28.94 -24.77 0.35
N GLN A 144 -29.91 -25.30 -0.39
CA GLN A 144 -30.32 -26.70 -0.30
C GLN A 144 -29.26 -27.65 -0.86
N LEU A 145 -28.63 -27.29 -1.99
CA LEU A 145 -27.68 -28.15 -2.70
C LEU A 145 -26.26 -28.15 -2.10
N LYS A 146 -25.82 -27.02 -1.54
CA LYS A 146 -24.43 -26.81 -1.10
C LYS A 146 -24.29 -26.34 0.35
N GLY A 147 -25.41 -26.19 1.08
CA GLY A 147 -25.46 -25.57 2.41
C GLY A 147 -24.89 -26.40 3.57
N LEU A 148 -24.38 -27.61 3.34
CA LEU A 148 -23.74 -28.42 4.39
C LEU A 148 -22.52 -27.72 5.01
N THR A 149 -21.85 -26.83 4.26
CA THR A 149 -20.79 -25.97 4.79
C THR A 149 -20.86 -24.57 4.18
N MET A 150 -20.73 -23.53 5.01
CA MET A 150 -20.85 -22.12 4.59
C MET A 150 -19.87 -21.73 3.47
N CYS A 151 -18.69 -22.35 3.42
CA CYS A 151 -17.70 -22.09 2.37
C CYS A 151 -18.20 -22.54 0.98
N HIS A 152 -18.82 -23.71 0.87
CA HIS A 152 -19.34 -24.21 -0.40
C HIS A 152 -20.57 -23.42 -0.86
N PHE A 153 -21.40 -22.98 0.08
CA PHE A 153 -22.52 -22.07 -0.21
C PHE A 153 -22.02 -20.73 -0.77
N ALA A 154 -21.04 -20.10 -0.13
CA ALA A 154 -20.48 -18.83 -0.58
C ALA A 154 -19.86 -18.94 -1.99
N LEU A 155 -19.07 -19.98 -2.24
CA LEU A 155 -18.45 -20.20 -3.56
C LEU A 155 -19.49 -20.45 -4.67
N ALA A 156 -20.54 -21.22 -4.38
CA ALA A 156 -21.61 -21.47 -5.33
C ALA A 156 -22.45 -20.22 -5.60
N LEU A 157 -22.68 -19.39 -4.58
CA LEU A 157 -23.35 -18.12 -4.75
C LEU A 157 -22.50 -17.15 -5.57
N ASP A 158 -21.20 -17.05 -5.29
CA ASP A 158 -20.28 -16.25 -6.10
C ASP A 158 -20.32 -16.70 -7.56
N SER A 159 -20.19 -18.00 -7.84
CA SER A 159 -20.26 -18.50 -9.22
C SER A 159 -21.57 -18.16 -9.93
N GLU A 160 -22.69 -18.17 -9.21
CA GLU A 160 -24.00 -17.87 -9.79
C GLU A 160 -24.23 -16.36 -9.99
N VAL A 161 -23.71 -15.52 -9.08
CA VAL A 161 -23.78 -14.06 -9.19
C VAL A 161 -22.98 -13.58 -10.39
N TYR A 162 -21.83 -14.21 -10.65
CA TYR A 162 -20.88 -13.78 -11.68
C TYR A 162 -20.89 -14.62 -12.95
N LYS A 163 -21.84 -15.54 -13.12
CA LYS A 163 -21.91 -16.41 -14.31
C LYS A 163 -22.03 -15.64 -15.63
N ASP A 164 -22.62 -14.44 -15.57
CA ASP A 164 -22.84 -13.57 -16.73
C ASP A 164 -21.79 -12.44 -16.86
N GLU A 165 -20.92 -12.28 -15.84
CA GLU A 165 -19.88 -11.24 -15.76
C GLU A 165 -18.49 -11.89 -15.85
N THR A 166 -18.18 -12.48 -17.00
CA THR A 166 -16.92 -13.22 -17.23
C THR A 166 -15.67 -12.33 -17.31
N LEU A 167 -15.81 -11.00 -17.35
CA LEU A 167 -14.71 -10.08 -17.63
C LEU A 167 -14.32 -9.14 -16.46
N GLU A 168 -15.14 -8.99 -15.41
CA GLU A 168 -14.86 -8.07 -14.29
C GLU A 168 -14.37 -8.76 -13.00
N LEU A 169 -14.27 -10.10 -12.99
CA LEU A 169 -13.94 -10.88 -11.81
C LEU A 169 -12.49 -10.76 -11.33
N GLU A 170 -11.58 -10.20 -12.15
CA GLU A 170 -10.16 -10.18 -11.81
C GLU A 170 -9.78 -9.12 -10.76
N MET A 171 -10.62 -8.13 -10.45
CA MET A 171 -10.16 -6.98 -9.65
C MET A 171 -11.06 -6.48 -8.51
N LEU A 172 -12.31 -6.91 -8.38
CA LEU A 172 -13.22 -6.35 -7.36
C LEU A 172 -13.50 -7.36 -6.24
N CYS A 173 -12.77 -7.21 -5.12
CA CYS A 173 -13.15 -7.77 -3.83
C CYS A 173 -14.40 -7.05 -3.30
N SER A 174 -15.56 -7.30 -3.92
CA SER A 174 -16.85 -6.76 -3.50
C SER A 174 -17.32 -7.46 -2.23
N PHE A 175 -17.03 -6.85 -1.08
CA PHE A 175 -17.64 -7.25 0.19
C PHE A 175 -19.13 -6.88 0.18
N LYS A 176 -19.99 -7.75 -0.37
CA LYS A 176 -21.43 -7.68 -0.09
C LYS A 176 -21.63 -7.99 1.40
N PHE A 177 -22.16 -7.02 2.13
CA PHE A 177 -22.47 -7.13 3.55
C PHE A 177 -23.54 -8.20 3.75
N TYR A 178 -23.12 -9.41 4.11
CA TYR A 178 -24.03 -10.33 4.78
C TYR A 178 -24.38 -9.71 6.13
N GLU A 179 -25.66 -9.69 6.48
CA GLU A 179 -26.13 -9.43 7.83
C GLU A 179 -25.59 -10.55 8.74
N ILE A 180 -24.36 -10.38 9.22
CA ILE A 180 -23.73 -11.28 10.17
C ILE A 180 -24.22 -10.87 11.56
N SER A 181 -24.88 -11.80 12.25
CA SER A 181 -25.29 -11.66 13.65
C SER A 181 -24.14 -11.12 14.50
N THR A 182 -24.44 -10.17 15.38
CA THR A 182 -23.44 -9.41 16.17
C THR A 182 -22.42 -10.31 16.87
N HIS A 183 -22.87 -11.42 17.46
CA HIS A 183 -22.02 -12.40 18.15
C HIS A 183 -21.06 -13.20 17.23
N LEU A 184 -21.33 -13.27 15.91
CA LEU A 184 -20.46 -13.95 14.93
C LEU A 184 -19.63 -12.98 14.09
N ARG A 185 -19.88 -11.68 14.22
CA ARG A 185 -19.27 -10.65 13.37
C ARG A 185 -17.76 -10.60 13.55
N GLU A 186 -17.29 -10.58 14.79
CA GLU A 186 -15.86 -10.50 15.09
C GLU A 186 -15.11 -11.75 14.61
N GLY A 187 -15.66 -12.95 14.87
CA GLY A 187 -15.08 -14.21 14.41
C GLY A 187 -15.03 -14.33 12.89
N THR A 188 -16.11 -13.94 12.21
CA THR A 188 -16.18 -13.92 10.74
C THR A 188 -15.21 -12.90 10.15
N TRP A 189 -15.16 -11.69 10.71
CA TRP A 189 -14.24 -10.64 10.25
C TRP A 189 -12.78 -11.03 10.44
N LYS A 190 -12.44 -11.62 11.59
CA LYS A 190 -11.09 -12.13 11.86
C LYS A 190 -10.67 -13.18 10.83
N LYS A 191 -11.53 -14.18 10.57
CA LYS A 191 -11.25 -15.21 9.55
C LYS A 191 -11.10 -14.62 8.15
N THR A 192 -11.98 -13.70 7.77
CA THR A 192 -11.89 -13.07 6.45
C THR A 192 -10.61 -12.22 6.32
N LYS A 193 -10.25 -11.47 7.36
CA LYS A 193 -9.00 -10.71 7.42
C LYS A 193 -7.78 -11.62 7.31
N GLU A 194 -7.77 -12.76 7.98
CA GLU A 194 -6.71 -13.78 7.88
C GLU A 194 -6.60 -14.35 6.46
N LEU A 195 -7.72 -14.68 5.82
CA LEU A 195 -7.76 -15.18 4.44
C LEU A 195 -7.25 -14.13 3.44
N LEU A 196 -7.66 -12.87 3.57
CA LEU A 196 -7.17 -11.76 2.77
C LEU A 196 -5.67 -11.55 2.96
N ASN A 197 -5.20 -11.51 4.21
CA ASN A 197 -3.78 -11.35 4.51
C ASN A 197 -2.96 -12.51 3.94
N SER A 198 -3.46 -13.74 4.01
CA SER A 198 -2.83 -14.91 3.38
C SER A 198 -2.74 -14.76 1.85
N ARG A 199 -3.82 -14.31 1.20
CA ARG A 199 -3.84 -14.04 -0.24
C ARG A 199 -2.85 -12.94 -0.63
N ILE A 200 -2.83 -11.82 0.10
CA ILE A 200 -1.88 -10.71 -0.13
C ILE A 200 -0.44 -11.17 0.05
N ARG A 201 -0.14 -11.98 1.08
CA ARG A 201 1.19 -12.55 1.29
C ARG A 201 1.62 -13.43 0.10
N ARG A 202 0.72 -14.29 -0.39
CA ARG A 202 0.97 -15.13 -1.58
C ARG A 202 1.20 -14.30 -2.83
N LEU A 203 0.41 -13.25 -3.04
CA LEU A 203 0.54 -12.36 -4.20
C LEU A 203 1.85 -11.57 -4.16
N ARG A 204 2.24 -11.02 -3.00
CA ARG A 204 3.55 -10.37 -2.80
C ARG A 204 4.71 -11.34 -3.04
N LYS A 205 4.58 -12.60 -2.61
CA LYS A 205 5.58 -13.63 -2.88
C LYS A 205 5.68 -13.89 -4.38
N ALA A 206 4.56 -14.12 -5.07
CA ALA A 206 4.53 -14.37 -6.51
C ALA A 206 5.15 -13.21 -7.33
N ILE A 207 4.90 -11.96 -6.94
CA ILE A 207 5.53 -10.78 -7.58
C ILE A 207 7.04 -10.81 -7.40
N ARG A 208 7.54 -11.06 -6.18
CA ARG A 208 8.98 -11.18 -5.93
C ARG A 208 9.60 -12.33 -6.72
N ASP A 209 8.97 -13.51 -6.71
CA ASP A 209 9.45 -14.68 -7.44
C ASP A 209 9.52 -14.39 -8.95
N LYS A 210 8.53 -13.67 -9.51
CA LYS A 210 8.54 -13.23 -10.91
C LYS A 210 9.63 -12.20 -11.20
N GLN A 211 9.91 -11.28 -10.29
CA GLN A 211 11.02 -10.32 -10.43
C GLN A 211 12.37 -11.03 -10.38
N THR A 212 12.57 -11.93 -9.42
CA THR A 212 13.79 -12.75 -9.32
C THR A 212 13.99 -13.60 -10.57
N ALA A 213 12.93 -14.23 -11.09
CA ALA A 213 13.00 -15.02 -12.31
C ALA A 213 13.43 -14.18 -13.53
N ARG A 214 12.97 -12.92 -13.64
CA ARG A 214 13.40 -11.99 -14.70
C ARG A 214 14.89 -11.65 -14.59
N VAL A 215 15.35 -11.28 -13.39
CA VAL A 215 16.78 -10.98 -13.15
C VAL A 215 17.66 -12.18 -13.46
N CYS A 216 17.25 -13.39 -13.07
CA CYS A 216 17.99 -14.61 -13.41
C CYS A 216 17.99 -14.91 -14.93
N ALA A 217 16.90 -14.61 -15.64
CA ALA A 217 16.84 -14.80 -17.09
C ALA A 217 17.75 -13.79 -17.82
N GLU A 218 17.75 -12.53 -17.40
CA GLU A 218 18.63 -11.48 -17.94
C GLU A 218 20.11 -11.81 -17.68
N ALA A 219 20.46 -12.28 -16.47
CA ALA A 219 21.83 -12.68 -16.15
C ALA A 219 22.33 -13.84 -17.04
N ARG A 220 21.47 -14.82 -17.36
CA ARG A 220 21.82 -15.91 -18.29
C ARG A 220 22.02 -15.40 -19.71
N TYR A 221 21.17 -14.50 -20.18
CA TYR A 221 21.31 -13.92 -21.51
C TYR A 221 22.63 -13.15 -21.66
N VAL A 222 22.97 -12.31 -20.67
CA VAL A 222 24.26 -11.59 -20.66
C VAL A 222 25.43 -12.58 -20.63
N SER A 223 25.38 -13.62 -19.79
CA SER A 223 26.44 -14.63 -19.72
C SER A 223 26.66 -15.37 -21.05
N SER A 224 25.59 -15.71 -21.79
CA SER A 224 25.72 -16.37 -23.10
C SER A 224 26.29 -15.43 -24.17
N SER A 225 25.93 -14.14 -24.14
CA SER A 225 26.46 -13.15 -25.07
C SER A 225 27.96 -12.91 -24.93
N TRP A 226 28.53 -13.05 -23.73
CA TRP A 226 29.98 -12.93 -23.53
C TRP A 226 30.74 -14.15 -24.06
N GLN A 227 30.14 -15.34 -24.00
CA GLN A 227 30.78 -16.57 -24.45
C GLN A 227 30.93 -16.62 -25.99
N GLU A 228 29.98 -16.08 -26.74
CA GLU A 228 30.07 -16.00 -28.21
C GLU A 228 31.18 -15.02 -28.70
N CYS A 229 31.58 -14.05 -27.88
CA CYS A 229 32.68 -13.12 -28.22
C CYS A 229 34.07 -13.75 -28.04
N GLU A 230 34.24 -14.68 -27.10
CA GLU A 230 35.53 -15.37 -26.89
C GLU A 230 35.80 -16.38 -28.01
N ASP A 231 34.77 -17.09 -28.48
CA ASP A 231 34.93 -18.06 -29.58
C ASP A 231 35.20 -17.38 -30.94
N ALA A 232 34.74 -16.14 -31.13
CA ALA A 232 35.00 -15.37 -32.35
C ALA A 232 36.41 -14.73 -32.41
N SER A 233 37.12 -14.63 -31.28
CA SER A 233 38.44 -13.97 -31.20
C SER A 233 39.63 -14.95 -31.14
N GLY A 234 39.39 -16.25 -30.96
CA GLY A 234 40.44 -17.28 -30.91
C GLY A 234 41.01 -17.75 -32.25
N GLY A 235 40.55 -17.22 -33.39
CA GLY A 235 40.88 -17.76 -34.73
C GLY A 235 42.02 -17.07 -35.49
N ALA A 236 42.64 -16.01 -34.96
CA ALA A 236 43.63 -15.21 -35.69
C ALA A 236 44.99 -15.10 -34.98
N ALA A 237 45.42 -16.15 -34.28
CA ALA A 237 46.82 -16.31 -33.89
C ALA A 237 47.61 -16.92 -35.06
N ASP A 238 47.64 -16.20 -36.19
CA ASP A 238 48.51 -16.55 -37.30
C ASP A 238 49.96 -16.24 -36.92
N ALA A 239 50.73 -17.32 -36.94
CA ALA A 239 52.17 -17.44 -36.88
C ALA A 239 52.94 -16.23 -37.45
N TYR A 240 53.46 -15.36 -36.57
CA TYR A 240 54.63 -14.57 -36.89
C TYR A 240 55.87 -15.43 -36.63
N TYR A 241 56.32 -16.13 -37.66
CA TYR A 241 57.68 -16.67 -37.74
C TYR A 241 58.63 -15.48 -37.84
N PHE A 242 59.42 -15.25 -36.79
CA PHE A 242 60.64 -14.44 -36.88
C PHE A 242 61.70 -15.30 -37.56
N GLU A 243 62.12 -14.92 -38.76
CA GLU A 243 63.37 -15.41 -39.34
C GLU A 243 64.50 -14.55 -38.76
N ASP A 244 65.41 -15.20 -38.04
CA ASP A 244 66.66 -14.61 -37.52
C ASP A 244 67.69 -14.55 -38.66
N GLU A 245 68.24 -13.35 -38.93
CA GLU A 245 69.54 -13.12 -39.59
C GLU A 245 70.48 -12.33 -38.66
#